data_AF-T0YBJ4-F1
#
_entry.id   AF-T0YBJ4-F1
#
_cell.length_a   1.000
_cell.length_b   1.000
_cell.length_c   1.000
_cell.angle_alpha   90.00
_cell.angle_beta   90.00
_cell.angle_gamma   90.00
#
_symmetry.space_group_name_H-M   'P 1'
#
loop_
_entity.id
_entity.type
_entity.pdbx_description
1 polymer ?
#
loop_
_entity_poly.entity_id
_entity_poly.type
_entity_poly.pdbx_seq_one_letter_code
_entity_poly.pdbx_strand_id
1 'polypeptide(L)' 'MAKVAVIMGSKSDYETMKDAISTLEEFGVEVVSRIVSAHRTP' A
#
# COMPACT_ATOMS: atom_id res chain seq x y z
N MET A 1 -18.17 1.40 2.54
CA MET A 1 -16.82 1.70 3.07
C MET A 1 -15.92 1.98 1.88
N ALA A 2 -15.14 3.06 1.93
CA ALA A 2 -14.12 3.32 0.92
C ALA A 2 -12.93 2.39 1.18
N LYS A 3 -12.48 1.70 0.13
CA LYS A 3 -11.38 0.73 0.19
C LYS A 3 -10.20 1.30 -0.60
N VAL A 4 -9.06 1.45 0.06
CA VAL A 4 -7.83 1.97 -0.58
C VAL A 4 -6.85 0.84 -0.81
N ALA A 5 -6.28 0.78 -2.02
CA ALA A 5 -5.18 -0.11 -2.34
C ALA A 5 -3.86 0.66 -2.31
N VAL A 6 -2.94 0.26 -1.43
CA VAL A 6 -1.57 0.77 -1.41
C VAL A 6 -0.68 -0.19 -2.18
N ILE A 7 -0.28 0.21 -3.39
CA ILE A 7 0.57 -0.59 -4.28
C ILE A 7 2.01 -0.11 -4.23
N MET A 8 2.95 -1.04 -4.22
CA MET A 8 4.39 -0.77 -4.19
C MET A 8 5.16 -1.70 -5.12
N GLY A 9 6.31 -1.25 -5.64
CA GLY A 9 7.05 -1.97 -6.67
C GLY A 9 7.87 -3.16 -6.15
N SER A 10 8.19 -3.17 -4.86
CA SER A 10 9.07 -4.14 -4.22
C SER A 10 8.75 -4.32 -2.73
N LYS A 11 9.34 -5.35 -2.11
CA LYS A 11 9.25 -5.56 -0.65
C LYS A 11 9.96 -4.46 0.15
N SER A 12 11.07 -3.94 -0.37
CA SER A 12 11.85 -2.89 0.32
C SER A 12 11.11 -1.56 0.41
N ASP A 13 10.18 -1.28 -0.51
CA ASP A 13 9.36 -0.06 -0.48
C ASP A 13 8.40 -0.03 0.71
N TYR A 14 8.13 -1.18 1.34
CA TYR A 14 7.21 -1.28 2.48
C TYR A 14 7.61 -0.36 3.64
N GLU A 15 8.90 -0.25 3.93
CA GLU A 15 9.38 0.61 5.03
C GLU A 15 9.02 2.08 4.81
N THR A 16 8.95 2.54 3.56
CA THR A 16 8.48 3.89 3.22
C THR A 16 6.95 3.97 3.19
N MET A 17 6.29 2.94 2.66
CA MET A 17 4.83 2.96 2.48
C MET A 17 4.03 2.68 3.75
N LYS A 18 4.65 2.16 4.82
CA LYS A 18 3.98 1.85 6.08
C LYS A 18 3.29 3.07 6.69
N ASP A 19 3.89 4.25 6.61
CA ASP A 19 3.33 5.47 7.21
C ASP A 19 2.02 5.87 6.54
N ALA A 20 1.91 5.68 5.22
CA ALA A 20 0.68 5.92 4.48
C ALA A 20 -0.42 4.92 4.85
N ILE A 21 -0.08 3.65 5.06
CA ILE A 21 -1.01 2.61 5.51
C ILE A 21 -1.54 2.96 6.91
N SER A 22 -0.65 3.22 7.87
CA SER A 22 -1.01 3.59 9.24
C SER A 22 -1.91 4.83 9.28
N THR A 23 -1.57 5.86 8.51
CA THR A 23 -2.38 7.09 8.43
C THR A 23 -3.81 6.79 7.97
N LEU A 24 -3.97 5.96 6.94
CA LEU A 24 -5.29 5.60 6.44
C LEU A 24 -6.09 4.77 7.46
N GLU A 25 -5.44 3.83 8.15
CA GLU A 25 -6.04 3.01 9.20
C GLU A 25 -6.49 3.86 10.40
N GLU A 26 -5.72 4.87 10.80
CA GLU A 26 -6.08 5.83 11.86
C GLU A 26 -7.35 6.63 11.53
N PHE A 27 -7.59 6.92 10.25
CA PHE A 27 -8.83 7.54 9.79
C PHE A 27 -9.99 6.55 9.60
N GLY A 28 -9.80 5.27 9.95
CA GLY A 28 -10.81 4.22 9.80
C GLY A 28 -11.04 3.78 8.35
N VAL A 29 -10.08 4.02 7.46
CA VAL A 29 -10.15 3.59 6.05
C VAL A 29 -9.66 2.15 5.94
N GLU A 30 -10.41 1.29 5.23
CA GLU A 30 -9.96 -0.08 4.96
C GLU A 30 -8.84 -0.06 3.91
N VAL A 31 -7.67 -0.59 4.27
CA VAL A 31 -6.49 -0.62 3.40
C VAL A 31 -6.16 -2.06 2.98
N VAL A 32 -5.79 -2.23 1.71
CA VAL A 32 -5.13 -3.45 1.21
C VAL A 32 -3.80 -3.08 0.59
N SER A 33 -2.71 -3.65 1.10
CA SER A 33 -1.37 -3.47 0.53
C SER A 33 -1.00 -4.60 -0.43
N ARG A 34 -0.35 -4.27 -1.55
CA ARG A 34 0.11 -5.25 -2.56
C ARG A 34 1.45 -4.82 -3.16
N ILE A 35 2.27 -5.82 -3.49
CA ILE A 35 3.50 -5.61 -4.27
C ILE A 35 3.17 -5.91 -5.73
N VAL A 36 3.17 -4.87 -6.57
CA VAL A 36 2.92 -4.95 -8.01
C VAL A 36 3.98 -4.11 -8.72
N SER A 37 4.86 -4.76 -9.47
CA SER A 37 5.99 -4.11 -10.12
C SER A 37 5.66 -3.86 -11.59
N ALA A 38 5.52 -2.60 -12.00
CA ALA A 38 5.24 -2.26 -13.39
C ALA A 38 6.24 -2.90 -14.40
N HIS A 39 7.51 -3.05 -14.01
CA HIS A 39 8.54 -3.61 -14.87
C HIS A 39 8.62 -5.15 -14.86
N ARG A 40 8.17 -5.80 -13.79
CA ARG A 40 8.35 -7.26 -13.59
C ARG A 40 7.05 -8.06 -13.69
N THR A 41 5.91 -7.39 -13.58
CA THR A 41 4.57 -7.97 -13.62
C THR A 41 3.63 -7.05 -14.41
N PRO A 42 3.73 -7.02 -15.75
CA PRO A 42 2.82 -6.27 -16.63
C PRO A 42 1.43 -6.91 -16.73
#